data_AF-A0AAV8XSE9-F1
#
_entry.id   AF-A0AAV8XSE9-F1
#
_cell.length_a   1.000
_cell.length_b   1.000
_cell.length_c   1.000
_cell.angle_alpha   90.00
_cell.angle_beta   90.00
_cell.angle_gamma   90.00
#
_symmetry.space_group_name_H-M   'P 1'
#
loop_
_entity.id
_entity.type
_entity.pdbx_description
1 polymer ?
#
loop_
_entity_poly.entity_id
_entity_poly.type
_entity_poly.pdbx_seq_one_letter_code
_entity_poly.pdbx_strand_id
1 'polypeptide(L)'
;MASKEFISGLIALYRDNPCLWKTTIPEYTNKNIKNKCYKGLVDYSKQFFKEADKKFVQQKLQNLRTAFRKEFKKVEDSNRSGVGTDDLYVPKLWYYDLLLFTNNDVIPCSSVESRKRRFSNNTISQMDNETDNETEDNEDNEEIEDPEESLENCETRNSECTESLFKTKFI
;
A
#
# COMPACT_ATOMS: atom_id res chain seq x y z
N MET A 1 -1.14 19.34 -7.15
CA MET A 1 -2.13 18.40 -6.58
C MET A 1 -2.79 17.69 -7.74
N ALA A 2 -2.94 16.36 -7.72
CA ALA A 2 -3.59 15.65 -8.83
C ALA A 2 -5.11 15.95 -8.82
N SER A 3 -5.71 16.18 -9.98
CA SER A 3 -7.13 16.53 -10.08
C SER A 3 -8.02 15.36 -9.63
N LYS A 4 -9.16 15.69 -9.02
CA LYS A 4 -10.15 14.68 -8.57
C LYS A 4 -10.59 13.78 -9.73
N GLU A 5 -10.85 14.38 -10.89
CA GLU A 5 -11.22 13.70 -12.14
C GLU A 5 -10.17 12.70 -12.62
N PHE A 6 -8.88 13.05 -12.52
CA PHE A 6 -7.81 12.14 -12.88
C PHE A 6 -7.76 10.95 -11.92
N ILE A 7 -7.87 11.18 -10.61
CA ILE A 7 -7.79 10.11 -9.61
C ILE A 7 -8.99 9.18 -9.73
N SER A 8 -10.21 9.71 -9.90
CA SER A 8 -11.42 8.89 -10.04
C SER A 8 -11.34 8.01 -11.29
N GLY A 9 -10.96 8.56 -12.44
CA GLY A 9 -10.82 7.77 -13.67
C GLY A 9 -9.64 6.79 -13.60
N LEU A 10 -8.52 7.16 -12.98
CA LEU A 10 -7.39 6.25 -12.77
C LEU A 10 -7.81 5.04 -11.91
N ILE A 11 -8.58 5.27 -10.84
CA ILE A 11 -9.09 4.20 -9.97
C ILE A 11 -10.10 3.33 -10.72
N ALA A 12 -10.98 3.92 -11.54
CA ALA A 12 -11.93 3.19 -12.37
C ALA A 12 -11.22 2.24 -13.35
N LEU A 13 -10.24 2.74 -14.12
CA LEU A 13 -9.43 1.90 -14.99
C LEU A 13 -8.69 0.81 -14.21
N TYR A 14 -8.16 1.14 -13.04
CA TYR A 14 -7.47 0.18 -12.20
C TYR A 14 -8.42 -0.94 -11.69
N ARG A 15 -9.66 -0.60 -11.33
CA ARG A 15 -10.70 -1.57 -10.97
C ARG A 15 -11.01 -2.53 -12.11
N ASP A 16 -11.17 -2.01 -13.33
CA ASP A 16 -11.50 -2.78 -14.53
C ASP A 16 -10.35 -3.70 -15.01
N ASN A 17 -9.14 -3.50 -14.48
CA ASN A 17 -7.95 -4.28 -14.82
C ASN A 17 -7.52 -5.19 -13.65
N PRO A 18 -8.19 -6.35 -13.42
CA PRO A 18 -7.90 -7.24 -12.30
C PRO A 18 -6.49 -7.86 -12.35
N CYS A 19 -5.88 -7.91 -13.54
CA CYS A 19 -4.46 -8.25 -13.76
C CYS A 19 -3.48 -7.43 -12.89
N LEU A 20 -3.89 -6.25 -12.41
CA LEU A 20 -3.02 -5.36 -11.63
C LEU A 20 -3.16 -5.51 -10.12
N TRP A 21 -4.28 -6.05 -9.62
CA TRP A 21 -4.61 -6.01 -8.20
C TRP A 21 -5.10 -7.32 -7.61
N LYS A 22 -5.69 -8.21 -8.42
CA LYS A 22 -6.23 -9.48 -7.95
C LYS A 22 -5.16 -10.57 -8.06
N THR A 23 -4.54 -10.94 -6.94
CA THR A 23 -3.48 -11.96 -6.92
C THR A 23 -3.99 -13.38 -7.17
N THR A 24 -5.30 -13.61 -7.03
CA THR A 24 -5.95 -14.91 -7.17
C THR A 24 -6.03 -15.39 -8.63
N ILE A 25 -5.91 -14.49 -9.61
CA ILE A 25 -6.06 -14.84 -11.03
C ILE A 25 -4.71 -15.10 -11.69
N PRO A 26 -4.59 -16.06 -12.62
CA PRO A 26 -3.32 -16.38 -13.29
C PRO A 26 -2.76 -15.20 -14.10
N GLU A 27 -3.62 -14.30 -14.57
CA GLU A 27 -3.24 -13.10 -15.33
C GLU A 27 -2.38 -12.14 -14.51
N TYR A 28 -2.45 -12.19 -13.17
CA TYR A 28 -1.62 -11.38 -12.28
C TYR A 28 -0.13 -11.77 -12.36
N THR A 29 0.17 -13.03 -12.60
CA THR A 29 1.55 -13.52 -12.74
C THR A 29 2.10 -13.23 -14.14
N ASN A 30 1.22 -13.10 -15.13
CA ASN A 30 1.62 -12.88 -16.52
C ASN A 30 2.12 -11.45 -16.76
N LYS A 31 3.44 -11.30 -16.95
CA LYS A 31 4.11 -10.02 -17.23
C LYS A 31 3.58 -9.32 -18.48
N ASN A 32 3.23 -10.06 -19.54
CA ASN A 32 2.75 -9.49 -20.78
C ASN A 32 1.36 -8.86 -20.61
N ILE A 33 0.48 -9.54 -19.88
CA ILE A 33 -0.85 -9.01 -19.58
C ILE A 33 -0.73 -7.76 -18.70
N LYS A 34 0.08 -7.81 -17.63
CA LYS A 34 0.34 -6.63 -16.79
C LYS A 34 0.88 -5.45 -17.57
N ASN A 35 1.81 -5.67 -18.49
CA ASN A 35 2.34 -4.59 -19.34
C ASN A 35 1.26 -3.99 -20.24
N LYS A 36 0.36 -4.81 -20.82
CA LYS A 36 -0.80 -4.32 -21.59
C LYS A 36 -1.76 -3.50 -20.71
N CYS A 37 -2.09 -4.00 -19.52
CA CYS A 37 -2.94 -3.29 -18.56
C CYS A 37 -2.31 -1.92 -18.18
N TYR A 38 -1.02 -1.89 -17.83
CA TYR A 38 -0.33 -0.63 -17.50
C TYR A 38 -0.26 0.34 -18.68
N LYS A 39 -0.14 -0.15 -19.92
CA LYS A 39 -0.15 0.70 -21.10
C LYS A 39 -1.45 1.52 -21.19
N GLY A 40 -2.60 0.88 -20.97
CA GLY A 40 -3.90 1.57 -20.94
C GLY A 40 -3.97 2.65 -19.85
N LEU A 41 -3.45 2.39 -18.65
CA LEU A 41 -3.40 3.39 -17.58
C LEU A 41 -2.44 4.56 -17.89
N VAL A 42 -1.33 4.29 -18.58
CA VAL A 42 -0.39 5.33 -19.04
C VAL A 42 -1.05 6.20 -20.10
N ASP A 43 -1.73 5.59 -21.07
CA ASP A 43 -2.43 6.32 -22.14
C ASP A 43 -3.53 7.23 -21.57
N TYR A 44 -4.26 6.77 -20.54
CA TYR A 44 -5.18 7.62 -19.78
C TYR A 44 -4.45 8.76 -19.05
N SER A 45 -3.34 8.45 -18.37
CA SER A 45 -2.58 9.43 -17.60
C SER A 45 -1.95 10.52 -18.47
N LYS A 46 -1.59 10.19 -19.72
CA LYS A 46 -1.04 11.13 -20.70
C LYS A 46 -2.02 12.24 -21.11
N GLN A 47 -3.32 12.04 -20.94
CA GLN A 47 -4.33 13.07 -21.20
C GLN A 47 -4.25 14.22 -20.19
N PHE A 48 -3.75 13.94 -18.98
CA PHE A 48 -3.61 14.93 -17.90
C PHE A 48 -2.15 15.38 -17.71
N PHE A 49 -1.21 14.45 -17.84
CA PHE A 49 0.22 14.67 -17.63
C PHE A 49 0.99 14.15 -18.85
N LYS A 50 1.45 15.04 -19.73
CA LYS A 50 2.13 14.65 -20.98
C LYS A 50 3.38 13.78 -20.77
N GLU A 51 4.06 13.98 -19.64
CA GLU A 51 5.26 13.23 -19.23
C GLU A 51 4.94 11.96 -18.43
N ALA A 52 3.67 11.52 -18.40
CA ALA A 52 3.28 10.30 -17.69
C ALA A 52 3.96 9.07 -18.31
N ASP A 53 4.87 8.48 -17.53
CA ASP A 53 5.47 7.18 -17.81
C ASP A 53 4.80 6.06 -17.00
N LYS A 54 5.10 4.81 -17.36
CA LYS A 54 4.70 3.64 -16.56
C LYS A 54 5.15 3.77 -15.10
N LYS A 55 6.37 4.27 -14.85
CA LYS A 55 6.85 4.49 -13.46
C LYS A 55 5.98 5.48 -12.69
N PHE A 56 5.56 6.57 -13.34
CA PHE A 56 4.69 7.56 -12.74
C PHE A 56 3.35 6.95 -12.31
N VAL A 57 2.73 6.17 -13.20
CA VAL A 57 1.46 5.47 -12.90
C VAL A 57 1.63 4.47 -11.77
N GLN A 58 2.70 3.68 -11.78
CA GLN A 58 3.00 2.70 -10.73
C GLN A 58 3.18 3.39 -9.37
N GLN A 59 3.97 4.46 -9.31
CA GLN A 59 4.15 5.24 -8.09
C GLN A 59 2.83 5.86 -7.62
N LYS A 60 2.03 6.36 -8.56
CA LYS A 60 0.74 6.97 -8.23
C LYS A 60 -0.23 5.97 -7.61
N LEU A 61 -0.37 4.80 -8.22
CA LEU A 61 -1.15 3.69 -7.69
C LEU A 61 -0.63 3.24 -6.31
N GLN A 62 0.69 3.13 -6.16
CA GLN A 62 1.30 2.75 -4.89
C GLN A 62 0.99 3.75 -3.77
N ASN A 63 1.05 5.04 -4.07
CA ASN A 63 0.72 6.09 -3.11
C ASN A 63 -0.77 6.04 -2.73
N LEU A 64 -1.66 5.86 -3.71
CA LEU A 64 -3.11 5.72 -3.46
C LEU A 64 -3.41 4.51 -2.57
N ARG A 65 -2.82 3.35 -2.89
CA ARG A 65 -2.99 2.11 -2.10
C ARG A 65 -2.43 2.26 -0.69
N THR A 66 -1.26 2.86 -0.54
CA THR A 66 -0.64 3.07 0.79
C THR A 66 -1.51 3.98 1.65
N ALA A 67 -2.00 5.10 1.10
CA ALA A 67 -2.90 6.01 1.81
C ALA A 67 -4.21 5.30 2.20
N PHE A 68 -4.81 4.55 1.26
CA PHE A 68 -6.00 3.76 1.52
C PHE A 68 -5.78 2.74 2.64
N ARG A 69 -4.69 1.95 2.62
CA ARG A 69 -4.42 0.93 3.65
C ARG A 69 -4.24 1.52 5.04
N LYS A 70 -3.60 2.70 5.15
CA LYS A 70 -3.48 3.42 6.43
C LYS A 70 -4.83 3.83 6.97
N GLU A 71 -5.70 4.37 6.11
CA GLU A 71 -7.03 4.80 6.49
C GLU A 71 -7.93 3.61 6.84
N PHE A 72 -7.89 2.56 6.02
CA PHE A 72 -8.61 1.31 6.22
C PHE A 72 -8.27 0.68 7.58
N LYS A 73 -6.98 0.64 7.95
CA LYS A 73 -6.55 0.11 9.25
C LYS A 73 -7.19 0.87 10.43
N LYS A 74 -7.31 2.20 10.35
CA LYS A 74 -7.96 2.98 11.42
C LYS A 74 -9.44 2.64 11.56
N VAL A 75 -10.13 2.45 10.43
CA VAL A 75 -11.53 2.01 10.40
C VAL A 75 -11.66 0.63 11.04
N GLU A 76 -10.79 -0.31 10.69
CA GLU A 76 -10.80 -1.66 11.27
C GLU A 76 -10.45 -1.67 12.76
N ASP A 77 -9.47 -0.88 13.19
CA ASP A 77 -9.06 -0.79 14.59
C ASP A 77 -10.16 -0.17 15.46
N SER A 78 -10.84 0.87 14.98
CA SER A 78 -12.01 1.45 15.65
C SER A 78 -13.15 0.43 15.78
N ASN A 79 -13.42 -0.35 14.73
CA ASN A 79 -14.45 -1.39 14.76
C ASN A 79 -14.08 -2.55 15.71
N ARG A 80 -12.80 -2.89 15.82
CA ARG A 80 -12.32 -4.00 16.69
C ARG A 80 -12.31 -3.63 18.17
N SER A 81 -12.03 -2.38 18.51
CA SER A 81 -11.90 -1.93 19.90
C SER A 81 -13.23 -1.90 20.68
N GLY A 82 -14.37 -2.21 20.03
CA GLY A 82 -15.66 -2.36 20.70
C GLY A 82 -16.17 -1.06 21.35
N VAL A 83 -15.61 0.08 20.95
CA VAL A 83 -16.07 1.40 21.39
C VAL A 83 -17.53 1.53 20.94
N GLY A 84 -18.39 2.07 21.81
CA GLY A 84 -19.83 2.17 21.55
C GLY A 84 -20.12 2.74 20.17
N THR A 85 -21.25 2.36 19.57
CA THR A 85 -21.64 2.68 18.18
C THR A 85 -21.53 4.15 17.76
N ASP A 86 -21.36 5.07 18.72
CA ASP A 86 -21.20 6.51 18.51
C ASP A 86 -19.75 6.93 18.15
N ASP A 87 -18.74 6.08 18.37
CA ASP A 87 -17.31 6.42 18.26
C ASP A 87 -16.59 5.72 17.08
N LEU A 88 -17.36 5.30 16.05
CA LEU A 88 -16.78 4.65 14.87
C LEU A 88 -16.01 5.65 14.00
N TYR A 89 -14.77 5.31 13.67
CA TYR A 89 -13.91 6.13 12.84
C TYR A 89 -14.44 6.26 11.41
N VAL A 90 -14.69 7.51 10.99
CA VAL A 90 -15.10 7.83 9.62
C VAL A 90 -13.85 8.16 8.77
N PRO A 91 -13.63 7.45 7.65
CA PRO A 91 -12.49 7.70 6.77
C PRO A 91 -12.59 9.11 6.15
N LYS A 92 -11.49 9.87 6.20
CA LYS A 92 -11.39 11.24 5.64
C LYS A 92 -11.00 11.25 4.17
N LEU A 93 -10.65 10.09 3.63
CA LEU A 93 -10.15 9.94 2.27
C LEU A 93 -11.31 9.94 1.27
N TRP A 94 -11.43 10.98 0.45
CA TRP A 94 -12.57 11.13 -0.47
C TRP A 94 -12.73 9.99 -1.50
N TYR A 95 -11.65 9.27 -1.81
CA TYR A 95 -11.66 8.13 -2.73
C TYR A 95 -11.66 6.78 -2.00
N TYR A 96 -11.95 6.75 -0.69
CA TYR A 96 -11.94 5.54 0.13
C TYR A 96 -12.83 4.44 -0.47
N ASP A 97 -14.08 4.76 -0.77
CA ASP A 97 -15.06 3.80 -1.32
C ASP A 97 -14.63 3.27 -2.68
N LEU A 98 -13.94 4.09 -3.47
CA LEU A 98 -13.47 3.71 -4.80
C LEU A 98 -12.37 2.65 -4.76
N LEU A 99 -11.60 2.57 -3.67
CA LEU A 99 -10.50 1.60 -3.50
C LEU A 99 -10.87 0.37 -2.66
N LEU A 100 -12.10 0.31 -2.16
CA LEU A 100 -12.59 -0.77 -1.29
C LEU A 100 -12.47 -2.14 -1.95
N PHE A 101 -12.66 -2.22 -3.27
CA PHE A 101 -12.55 -3.46 -4.05
C PHE A 101 -11.19 -4.15 -3.95
N THR A 102 -10.13 -3.41 -3.59
CA THR A 102 -8.78 -3.97 -3.45
C THR A 102 -8.62 -4.86 -2.22
N ASN A 103 -9.52 -4.73 -1.24
CA ASN A 103 -9.59 -5.60 -0.07
C ASN A 103 -10.80 -6.52 -0.23
N ASN A 104 -10.54 -7.79 -0.56
CA ASN A 104 -11.58 -8.82 -0.78
C ASN A 104 -12.47 -9.06 0.44
N ASP A 105 -12.06 -8.61 1.62
CA ASP A 105 -12.78 -8.80 2.89
C ASP A 105 -13.89 -7.76 3.13
N VAL A 106 -14.00 -6.74 2.27
CA VAL A 106 -14.83 -5.55 2.51
C VAL A 106 -15.85 -5.34 1.40
N ILE A 107 -16.49 -6.42 0.97
CA ILE A 107 -17.78 -6.30 0.29
C ILE A 107 -18.85 -6.47 1.38
N PRO A 108 -19.35 -5.40 2.02
CA PRO A 108 -20.64 -5.48 2.65
C PRO A 108 -21.65 -5.62 1.51
N CYS A 109 -22.11 -6.85 1.31
CA CYS A 109 -23.31 -7.08 0.53
C CYS A 109 -24.42 -6.21 1.15
N SER A 110 -25.12 -5.42 0.34
CA SER A 110 -26.32 -4.69 0.76
C SER A 110 -27.47 -5.69 0.97
N SER A 111 -27.33 -6.52 1.99
CA SER A 111 -28.36 -7.30 2.63
C SER A 111 -27.73 -7.95 3.85
N VAL A 112 -28.30 -7.60 4.99
CA VAL A 112 -28.35 -8.35 6.25
C VAL A 112 -27.47 -9.61 6.37
N GLU A 113 -26.78 -9.63 7.52
CA GLU A 113 -26.39 -10.79 8.33
C GLU A 113 -24.97 -11.38 8.21
N SER A 114 -24.27 -11.16 9.33
CA SER A 114 -23.59 -12.17 10.14
C SER A 114 -22.20 -12.65 9.71
N ARG A 115 -21.21 -12.15 10.45
CA ARG A 115 -20.00 -12.86 10.94
C ARG A 115 -19.64 -14.14 10.18
N LYS A 116 -18.64 -14.05 9.30
CA LYS A 116 -17.66 -15.12 9.15
C LYS A 116 -16.34 -14.56 8.61
N ARG A 117 -15.40 -14.27 9.51
CA ARG A 117 -13.98 -14.25 9.15
C ARG A 117 -13.64 -15.63 8.63
N ARG A 118 -13.29 -15.74 7.35
CA ARG A 118 -12.65 -16.93 6.80
C ARG A 118 -11.15 -16.80 7.01
N PHE A 119 -10.65 -17.35 8.12
CA PHE A 119 -9.27 -17.82 8.12
C PHE A 119 -9.24 -19.04 7.18
N SER A 120 -8.44 -18.95 6.13
CA SER A 120 -8.18 -20.11 5.28
C SER A 120 -7.44 -21.17 6.08
N ASN A 121 -8.02 -22.36 6.12
CA ASN A 121 -7.51 -23.56 6.77
C ASN A 121 -6.34 -24.15 5.98
N ASN A 122 -5.27 -24.56 6.68
CA ASN A 122 -4.48 -25.77 6.44
C ASN A 122 -3.62 -25.92 7.72
N THR A 123 -3.70 -26.92 8.59
CA THR A 123 -3.86 -28.36 8.41
C THR A 123 -4.22 -28.96 9.78
N ILE A 124 -5.04 -30.02 9.79
CA ILE A 124 -5.35 -30.87 10.95
C ILE A 124 -4.09 -31.59 11.46
N SER A 125 -3.91 -31.65 12.78
CA SER A 125 -3.74 -32.90 13.54
C SER A 125 -3.82 -32.61 15.04
N GLN A 126 -4.85 -33.16 15.68
CA GLN A 126 -4.92 -33.37 17.12
C GLN A 126 -3.89 -34.42 17.52
N MET A 127 -3.18 -34.17 18.61
CA MET A 127 -2.67 -35.22 19.49
C MET A 127 -2.65 -34.64 20.90
N ASP A 128 -3.54 -35.19 21.73
CA ASP A 128 -3.62 -34.96 23.16
C ASP A 128 -2.40 -35.60 23.82
N ASN A 129 -1.77 -34.92 24.77
CA ASN A 129 -1.05 -35.53 25.90
C ASN A 129 -0.83 -34.47 26.97
N GLU A 130 -1.54 -34.62 28.09
CA GLU A 130 -1.22 -34.04 29.38
C GLU A 130 0.12 -34.60 29.86
N THR A 131 0.99 -33.76 30.43
CA THR A 131 1.86 -34.10 31.58
C THR A 131 2.39 -32.80 32.18
N ASP A 132 2.15 -32.66 33.49
CA ASP A 132 2.68 -31.62 34.38
C ASP A 132 4.21 -31.55 34.40
N ASN A 133 4.77 -30.36 34.61
CA ASN A 133 5.75 -30.10 35.68
C ASN A 133 6.17 -28.62 35.70
N GLU A 134 5.80 -27.98 36.81
CA GLU A 134 6.61 -27.11 37.68
C GLU A 134 7.60 -26.08 37.07
N THR A 135 7.23 -24.82 37.32
CA THR A 135 8.05 -23.66 37.75
C THR A 135 9.55 -23.65 37.49
N GLU A 136 10.04 -22.56 36.91
CA GLU A 136 11.14 -21.78 37.50
C GLU A 136 11.12 -20.33 36.96
N ASP A 137 11.28 -19.42 37.91
CA ASP A 137 11.40 -17.98 37.77
C ASP A 137 12.55 -17.60 36.81
N ASN A 138 12.48 -16.41 36.22
CA ASN A 138 13.60 -15.46 36.21
C ASN A 138 13.08 -14.07 35.83
N GLU A 139 13.30 -13.16 36.78
CA GLU A 139 13.31 -11.72 36.62
C GLU A 139 14.28 -11.34 35.50
N ASP A 140 13.95 -10.29 34.74
CA ASP A 140 14.91 -9.24 34.41
C ASP A 140 14.16 -8.01 33.90
N ASN A 141 14.30 -6.94 34.68
CA ASN A 141 13.97 -5.57 34.35
C ASN A 141 14.96 -5.04 33.30
N GLU A 142 14.49 -4.18 32.40
CA GLU A 142 15.23 -3.00 31.88
C GLU A 142 14.23 -2.23 30.99
N GLU A 143 13.62 -1.18 31.50
CA GLU A 143 14.09 0.22 31.51
C GLU A 143 13.99 0.89 30.13
N ILE A 144 13.20 1.97 30.14
CA ILE A 144 12.82 2.82 29.03
C ILE A 144 13.87 3.91 28.90
N GLU A 145 14.46 4.10 27.72
CA GLU A 145 15.01 5.41 27.32
C GLU A 145 14.75 5.67 25.82
N ASP A 146 13.95 6.72 25.57
CA ASP A 146 13.91 7.45 24.30
C ASP A 146 15.27 8.11 24.03
N PRO A 147 15.62 8.36 22.76
CA PRO A 147 16.02 9.74 22.46
C PRO A 147 15.45 10.27 21.13
N GLU A 148 14.71 11.36 21.32
CA GLU A 148 14.78 12.67 20.68
C GLU A 148 15.48 12.86 19.31
N GLU A 149 14.74 13.59 18.49
CA GLU A 149 15.06 14.26 17.23
C GLU A 149 16.26 15.23 17.31
N SER A 150 17.14 15.23 16.31
CA SER A 150 17.73 16.49 15.82
C SER A 150 18.10 16.41 14.33
N LEU A 151 17.66 17.44 13.63
CA LEU A 151 17.91 17.75 12.23
C LEU A 151 19.34 18.29 12.08
N GLU A 152 20.06 17.88 11.03
CA GLU A 152 20.95 18.83 10.36
C GLU A 152 21.16 18.52 8.87
N ASN A 153 21.15 19.61 8.10
CA ASN A 153 21.25 19.72 6.66
C ASN A 153 22.48 19.03 6.05
N CYS A 154 22.32 18.47 4.84
CA CYS A 154 23.41 18.48 3.86
C CYS A 154 23.05 19.44 2.71
N GLU A 155 23.61 20.65 2.79
CA GLU A 155 23.64 21.59 1.67
C GLU A 155 24.54 21.06 0.54
N THR A 156 24.01 21.15 -0.67
CA THR A 156 24.72 21.06 -1.93
C THR A 156 25.90 22.04 -1.96
N ARG A 157 27.14 21.55 -2.16
CA ARG A 157 28.24 22.37 -2.68
C ARG A 157 28.95 21.65 -3.83
N ASN A 158 28.86 22.33 -4.96
CA ASN A 158 29.49 22.14 -6.25
C ASN A 158 30.92 21.59 -6.19
N SER A 159 31.20 20.58 -7.01
CA SER A 159 32.56 20.22 -7.42
C SER A 159 32.89 21.02 -8.68
N GLU A 160 33.65 22.11 -8.50
CA GLU A 160 34.45 22.68 -9.58
C GLU A 160 35.74 21.85 -9.68
N CYS A 161 35.90 21.14 -10.79
CA CYS A 161 37.19 20.59 -11.20
C CYS A 161 37.62 21.36 -12.45
N THR A 162 38.49 22.35 -12.24
CA THR A 162 39.07 23.20 -13.27
C THR A 162 40.30 22.55 -13.91
N GLU A 163 40.45 22.86 -15.19
CA GLU A 163 41.69 22.92 -15.99
C GLU A 163 42.48 21.61 -16.22
N SER A 164 42.85 21.27 -17.46
CA SER A 164 43.60 22.16 -18.34
C SER A 164 43.64 21.65 -19.79
N LEU A 165 43.61 22.64 -20.67
CA LEU A 165 44.01 22.62 -22.07
C LEU A 165 45.34 21.90 -22.31
N PHE A 166 45.35 20.92 -23.22
CA PHE A 166 46.48 20.71 -24.15
C PHE A 166 45.99 20.17 -25.50
N LYS A 167 46.08 21.02 -26.55
CA LYS A 167 46.65 20.76 -27.88
C LYS A 167 46.31 19.41 -28.57
N THR A 168 45.77 19.33 -29.79
CA THR A 168 46.41 19.78 -31.07
C THR A 168 45.47 19.55 -32.26
N LYS A 169 45.67 20.38 -33.28
CA LYS A 169 45.10 20.51 -34.62
C LYS A 169 45.56 19.41 -35.61
N PHE A 170 44.87 19.33 -36.76
CA PHE A 170 45.14 18.53 -38.00
C PHE A 170 44.76 17.04 -37.91
N ILE A 171 44.02 16.46 -38.87
CA ILE A 171 44.06 16.61 -40.34
C ILE A 171 42.68 16.88 -40.93
#